data_AF-A0A7S4PT63-F1
#
_entry.id   AF-A0A7S4PT63-F1
#
_cell.length_a   1.000
_cell.length_b   1.000
_cell.length_c   1.000
_cell.angle_alpha   90.00
_cell.angle_beta   90.00
_cell.angle_gamma   90.00
#
_symmetry.space_group_name_H-M   'P 1'
#
loop_
_entity.id
_entity.type
_entity.pdbx_description
1 polymer ?
#
loop_
_entity_poly.entity_id
_entity_poly.type
_entity_poly.pdbx_seq_one_letter_code
_entity_poly.pdbx_strand_id
1 'polypeptide(L)'
;RRQRFVARLQLCLLAAEAQHRWTREAEMRAFLASVGGSTGGLSAEDFRHLPRKERRRLEEAWVRWREAEAERQRLDELRRQEEEEARRRRQEAERKAREAARTALVEAAEAGDADQLKAALRQAQTAGLLDSDTAVADAQQALAALTEAADRLQQALIIGEISALEEALSRAQVARLGGDVVDRAAAMVAQLRTAEEEARAREAREQAQAEQELQHAMGAGNPDRLRAALAEAEAKGMTELAEARSLLEQYVEAQLVLRNAVSSGDLESLQAAVAAARPLGLNVRELDQASAAIEEIRRQQEVLESDQRERQKKEARGVLRAAREAGSINALELALAKAALAALSDADCEECRILLQRLKRIRQQLKDAIDKRDLRQLQRQLSAAKSAGLQDPLLGEAEALVAKLQAEEAERRKAEEEARRRQELIERRRRLEEEARR
;
A
#
# COMPACT_ATOMS: atom_id res chain seq x y z
N ARG A 1 106.68 77.37 3.87
CA ARG A 1 105.41 76.75 4.35
C ARG A 1 105.04 77.19 5.78
N ARG A 2 105.95 77.12 6.78
CA ARG A 2 105.67 77.60 8.16
C ARG A 2 105.17 79.05 8.26
N GLN A 3 105.79 80.01 7.56
CA GLN A 3 105.36 81.42 7.59
C GLN A 3 103.93 81.65 7.07
N ARG A 4 103.49 80.92 6.03
CA ARG A 4 102.12 81.01 5.50
C ARG A 4 101.07 80.42 6.46
N PHE A 5 101.44 79.41 7.24
CA PHE A 5 100.57 78.85 8.28
C PHE A 5 100.39 79.83 9.43
N VAL A 6 101.47 80.46 9.90
CA VAL A 6 101.41 81.49 10.97
C VAL A 6 100.54 82.67 10.54
N ALA A 7 100.69 83.16 9.30
CA ALA A 7 99.88 84.27 8.80
C ALA A 7 98.37 83.93 8.71
N ARG A 8 98.01 82.70 8.31
CA ARG A 8 96.60 82.26 8.31
C ARG A 8 96.05 82.11 9.73
N LEU A 9 96.85 81.62 10.66
CA LEU A 9 96.45 81.47 12.06
C LEU A 9 96.24 82.85 12.70
N GLN A 10 97.10 83.82 12.39
CA GLN A 10 96.90 85.23 12.77
C GLN A 10 95.63 85.84 12.16
N LEU A 11 95.32 85.56 10.89
CA LEU A 11 94.07 86.01 10.26
C LEU A 11 92.84 85.36 10.90
N CYS A 12 92.86 84.07 11.24
CA CYS A 12 91.77 83.40 11.94
C CYS A 12 91.60 83.95 13.37
N LEU A 13 92.69 84.26 14.07
CA LEU A 13 92.63 84.91 15.39
C LEU A 13 92.06 86.32 15.27
N LEU A 14 92.49 87.12 14.29
CA LEU A 14 91.93 88.45 14.04
C LEU A 14 90.46 88.39 13.63
N ALA A 15 90.06 87.40 12.83
CA ALA A 15 88.66 87.20 12.45
C ALA A 15 87.81 86.75 13.64
N ALA A 16 88.31 85.85 14.49
CA ALA A 16 87.65 85.44 15.72
C ALA A 16 87.53 86.59 16.72
N GLU A 17 88.57 87.42 16.86
CA GLU A 17 88.54 88.63 17.67
C GLU A 17 87.56 89.66 17.13
N ALA A 18 87.53 89.89 15.81
CA ALA A 18 86.55 90.76 15.17
C ALA A 18 85.13 90.23 15.39
N GLN A 19 84.89 88.93 15.21
CA GLN A 19 83.58 88.31 15.44
C GLN A 19 83.16 88.35 16.90
N HIS A 20 84.11 88.20 17.85
CA HIS A 20 83.86 88.41 19.28
C HIS A 20 83.55 89.87 19.62
N ARG A 21 84.17 90.83 18.93
CA ARG A 21 83.83 92.25 19.09
C ARG A 21 82.44 92.55 18.54
N TRP A 22 82.12 92.05 17.36
CA TRP A 22 80.81 92.23 16.72
C TRP A 22 79.67 91.58 17.52
N THR A 23 79.86 90.37 18.03
CA THR A 23 78.87 89.70 18.91
C THR A 23 78.69 90.48 20.21
N ARG A 24 79.78 90.93 20.85
CA ARG A 24 79.68 91.79 22.03
C ARG A 24 79.02 93.12 21.74
N GLU A 25 79.27 93.73 20.60
CA GLU A 25 78.60 94.97 20.18
C GLU A 25 77.11 94.74 19.89
N ALA A 26 76.73 93.64 19.26
CA ALA A 26 75.33 93.28 19.02
C ALA A 26 74.58 92.97 20.32
N GLU A 27 75.21 92.20 21.23
CA GLU A 27 74.70 91.95 22.58
C GLU A 27 74.56 93.24 23.37
N MET A 28 75.54 94.14 23.29
CA MET A 28 75.50 95.44 23.97
C MET A 28 74.40 96.34 23.38
N ARG A 29 74.21 96.35 22.05
CA ARG A 29 73.10 97.07 21.41
C ARG A 29 71.73 96.52 21.82
N ALA A 30 71.57 95.19 21.87
CA ALA A 30 70.34 94.53 22.32
C ALA A 30 70.05 94.83 23.80
N PHE A 31 71.08 94.80 24.65
CA PHE A 31 70.99 95.23 26.04
C PHE A 31 70.54 96.69 26.15
N LEU A 32 71.23 97.61 25.48
CA LEU A 32 70.90 99.04 25.51
C LEU A 32 69.48 99.32 24.99
N ALA A 33 69.01 98.57 23.99
CA ALA A 33 67.63 98.63 23.50
C ALA A 33 66.60 98.08 24.51
N SER A 34 66.95 97.02 25.25
CA SER A 34 66.07 96.39 26.25
C SER A 34 65.87 97.22 27.52
N VAL A 35 66.84 98.09 27.87
CA VAL A 35 66.82 98.91 29.09
C VAL A 35 65.84 100.08 28.99
N GLY A 36 65.32 100.40 27.80
CA GLY A 36 64.10 101.21 27.60
C GLY A 36 64.09 102.61 28.22
N GLY A 37 65.24 103.17 28.58
CA GLY A 37 65.38 104.46 29.27
C GLY A 37 66.23 105.47 28.50
N SER A 38 66.48 106.63 29.12
CA SER A 38 67.20 107.81 28.56
C SER A 38 68.63 107.56 28.04
N THR A 39 69.08 106.30 28.00
CA THR A 39 70.34 105.80 27.47
C THR A 39 70.25 105.34 26.01
N GLY A 40 69.08 105.43 25.36
CA GLY A 40 68.84 104.96 23.98
C GLY A 40 69.66 105.62 22.86
N GLY A 41 70.55 106.57 23.18
CA GLY A 41 71.49 107.19 22.24
C GLY A 41 72.97 106.83 22.48
N LEU A 42 73.29 106.00 23.48
CA LEU A 42 74.67 105.62 23.77
C LEU A 42 75.14 104.57 22.76
N SER A 43 76.12 104.92 21.93
CA SER A 43 76.82 103.96 21.09
C SER A 43 77.80 103.12 21.92
N ALA A 44 78.29 102.01 21.34
CA ALA A 44 79.33 101.20 21.98
C ALA A 44 80.64 101.98 22.23
N GLU A 45 80.85 103.09 21.52
CA GLU A 45 81.99 104.00 21.72
C GLU A 45 81.75 104.93 22.92
N ASP A 46 80.53 105.46 23.07
CA ASP A 46 80.15 106.33 24.20
C ASP A 46 80.30 105.62 25.55
N PHE A 47 80.09 104.31 25.57
CA PHE A 47 80.30 103.45 26.73
C PHE A 47 81.73 103.54 27.31
N ARG A 48 82.74 103.79 26.45
CA ARG A 48 84.15 103.91 26.88
C ARG A 48 84.42 105.21 27.61
N HIS A 49 83.64 106.25 27.32
CA HIS A 49 83.79 107.61 27.83
C HIS A 49 82.96 107.87 29.09
N LEU A 50 82.11 106.93 29.51
CA LEU A 50 81.35 107.05 30.75
C LEU A 50 82.25 107.11 31.99
N PRO A 51 81.90 107.92 33.00
CA PRO A 51 82.56 107.92 34.30
C PRO A 51 82.72 106.49 34.84
N ARG A 52 83.87 106.18 35.45
CA ARG A 52 84.20 104.82 35.94
C ARG A 52 83.09 104.17 36.78
N LYS A 53 82.34 104.97 37.56
CA LYS A 53 81.21 104.48 38.37
C LYS A 53 80.00 104.06 37.53
N GLU A 54 79.65 104.82 36.49
CA GLU A 54 78.52 104.53 35.60
C GLU A 54 78.84 103.37 34.67
N ARG A 55 80.07 103.33 34.15
CA ARG A 55 80.55 102.20 33.36
C ARG A 55 80.50 100.88 34.12
N ARG A 56 80.96 100.85 35.39
CA ARG A 56 80.85 99.65 36.23
C ARG A 56 79.40 99.23 36.46
N ARG A 57 78.51 100.18 36.75
CA ARG A 57 77.07 99.88 36.92
C ARG A 57 76.45 99.29 35.65
N LEU A 58 76.81 99.80 34.48
CA LEU A 58 76.33 99.27 33.22
C LEU A 58 76.99 97.94 32.84
N GLU A 59 78.26 97.72 33.17
CA GLU A 59 78.93 96.42 33.01
C GLU A 59 78.25 95.37 33.91
N GLU A 60 77.96 95.69 35.17
CA GLU A 60 77.19 94.84 36.08
C GLU A 60 75.76 94.58 35.57
N ALA A 61 75.07 95.60 35.06
CA ALA A 61 73.74 95.47 34.48
C ALA A 61 73.75 94.65 33.18
N TRP A 62 74.79 94.78 32.34
CA TRP A 62 74.96 94.00 31.12
C TRP A 62 75.27 92.54 31.40
N VAL A 63 76.07 92.23 32.43
CA VAL A 63 76.31 90.86 32.90
C VAL A 63 75.00 90.24 33.38
N ARG A 64 74.25 90.95 34.24
CA ARG A 64 72.92 90.49 34.71
C ARG A 64 71.93 90.28 33.57
N TRP A 65 71.92 91.17 32.57
CA TRP A 65 71.08 91.02 31.40
C TRP A 65 71.48 89.81 30.56
N ARG A 66 72.78 89.56 30.36
CA ARG A 66 73.24 88.35 29.65
C ARG A 66 72.90 87.06 30.39
N GLU A 67 73.01 87.06 31.72
CA GLU A 67 72.57 85.94 32.55
C GLU A 67 71.05 85.70 32.39
N ALA A 68 70.25 86.77 32.45
CA ALA A 68 68.80 86.71 32.26
C ALA A 68 68.39 86.28 30.83
N GLU A 69 69.08 86.75 29.80
CA GLU A 69 68.80 86.39 28.40
C GLU A 69 69.21 84.93 28.12
N ALA A 70 70.32 84.47 28.70
CA ALA A 70 70.71 83.07 28.65
C ALA A 70 69.72 82.17 29.41
N GLU A 71 69.21 82.62 30.56
CA GLU A 71 68.16 81.92 31.31
C GLU A 71 66.85 81.87 30.52
N ARG A 72 66.45 82.97 29.86
CA ARG A 72 65.30 83.02 28.97
C ARG A 72 65.43 82.04 27.79
N GLN A 73 66.58 82.01 27.12
CA GLN A 73 66.84 81.06 26.04
C GLN A 73 66.76 79.60 26.52
N ARG A 74 67.31 79.30 27.70
CA ARG A 74 67.17 77.97 28.33
C ARG A 74 65.71 77.61 28.60
N LEU A 75 64.91 78.55 29.11
CA LEU A 75 63.48 78.33 29.35
C LEU A 75 62.70 78.13 28.05
N ASP A 76 63.00 78.87 27.00
CA ASP A 76 62.34 78.71 25.70
C ASP A 76 62.76 77.40 25.00
N GLU A 77 64.00 76.97 25.18
CA GLU A 77 64.48 75.67 24.69
C GLU A 77 63.85 74.50 25.47
N LEU A 78 63.70 74.63 26.79
CA LEU A 78 62.94 73.68 27.62
C LEU A 78 61.48 73.60 27.19
N ARG A 79 60.80 74.73 26.92
CA ARG A 79 59.42 74.74 26.41
C ARG A 79 59.30 74.05 25.06
N ARG A 80 60.24 74.25 24.14
CA ARG A 80 60.26 73.54 22.85
C ARG A 80 60.45 72.04 23.05
N GLN A 81 61.34 71.62 23.95
CA GLN A 81 61.52 70.21 24.30
C GLN A 81 60.25 69.61 24.92
N GLU A 82 59.60 70.31 25.84
CA GLU A 82 58.33 69.89 26.45
C GLU A 82 57.21 69.80 25.41
N GLU A 83 57.11 70.74 24.47
CA GLU A 83 56.14 70.70 23.37
C GLU A 83 56.41 69.55 22.40
N GLU A 84 57.68 69.30 22.05
CA GLU A 84 58.08 68.17 21.21
C GLU A 84 57.82 66.83 21.90
N GLU A 85 58.14 66.71 23.20
CA GLU A 85 57.82 65.54 24.00
C GLU A 85 56.31 65.35 24.13
N ALA A 86 55.54 66.41 24.36
CA ALA A 86 54.10 66.34 24.41
C ALA A 86 53.51 65.91 23.06
N ARG A 87 54.06 66.39 21.94
CA ARG A 87 53.70 65.93 20.58
C ARG A 87 54.04 64.46 20.38
N ARG A 88 55.23 64.01 20.79
CA ARG A 88 55.63 62.60 20.70
C ARG A 88 54.71 61.71 21.55
N ARG A 89 54.42 62.09 22.79
CA ARG A 89 53.49 61.38 23.68
C ARG A 89 52.08 61.30 23.09
N ARG A 90 51.58 62.37 22.46
CA ARG A 90 50.28 62.35 21.75
C ARG A 90 50.31 61.40 20.56
N GLN A 91 51.33 61.46 19.71
CA GLN A 91 51.47 60.56 18.56
C GLN A 91 51.64 59.09 18.97
N GLU A 92 52.39 58.81 20.03
CA GLU A 92 52.53 57.46 20.59
C GLU A 92 51.22 56.96 21.20
N ALA A 93 50.49 57.82 21.91
CA ALA A 93 49.17 57.48 22.44
C ALA A 93 48.16 57.20 21.32
N GLU A 94 48.14 58.01 20.25
CA GLU A 94 47.32 57.78 19.06
C GLU A 94 47.68 56.47 18.35
N ARG A 95 48.98 56.16 18.19
CA ARG A 95 49.43 54.90 17.61
C ARG A 95 48.99 53.70 18.45
N LYS A 96 49.20 53.73 19.77
CA LYS A 96 48.77 52.67 20.69
C LYS A 96 47.25 52.51 20.70
N ALA A 97 46.49 53.61 20.64
CA ALA A 97 45.03 53.57 20.56
C ALA A 97 44.56 52.91 19.25
N ARG A 98 45.21 53.21 18.12
CA ARG A 98 44.91 52.57 16.83
C ARG A 98 45.27 51.08 16.81
N GLU A 99 46.42 50.71 17.37
CA GLU A 99 46.84 49.31 17.48
C GLU A 99 45.87 48.52 18.36
N ALA A 100 45.50 49.05 19.53
CA ALA A 100 44.52 48.44 20.43
C ALA A 100 43.13 48.31 19.79
N ALA A 101 42.72 49.29 18.98
CA ALA A 101 41.47 49.20 18.24
C ALA A 101 41.52 48.16 17.11
N ARG A 102 42.67 48.00 16.42
CA ARG A 102 42.86 46.92 15.43
C ARG A 102 42.81 45.55 16.07
N THR A 103 43.48 45.35 17.22
CA THR A 103 43.41 44.06 17.93
C THR A 103 42.00 43.76 18.39
N ALA A 104 41.29 44.76 18.94
CA ALA A 104 39.88 44.60 19.33
C ALA A 104 38.95 44.26 18.15
N LEU A 105 39.20 44.80 16.96
CA LEU A 105 38.45 44.43 15.74
C LEU A 105 38.67 42.97 15.34
N VAL A 106 39.93 42.51 15.36
CA VAL A 106 40.26 41.13 15.02
C VAL A 106 39.66 40.16 16.05
N GLU A 107 39.82 40.45 17.34
CA GLU A 107 39.27 39.63 18.42
C GLU A 107 37.73 39.56 18.34
N ALA A 108 37.06 40.69 18.09
CA ALA A 108 35.60 40.71 17.94
C ALA A 108 35.13 39.98 16.66
N ALA A 109 35.88 40.04 15.57
CA ALA A 109 35.57 39.31 14.33
C ALA A 109 35.75 37.80 14.52
N GLU A 110 36.78 37.38 15.27
CA GLU A 110 37.02 35.98 15.60
C GLU A 110 35.97 35.40 16.56
N ALA A 111 35.50 36.22 17.50
CA ALA A 111 34.46 35.87 18.47
C ALA A 111 33.09 35.62 17.82
N GLY A 112 32.81 36.21 16.66
CA GLY A 112 31.57 35.99 15.91
C GLY A 112 30.33 36.63 16.54
N ASP A 113 30.51 37.55 17.51
CA ASP A 113 29.43 38.29 18.16
C ASP A 113 29.21 39.63 17.44
N ALA A 114 28.05 39.77 16.79
CA ALA A 114 27.71 40.95 16.01
C ALA A 114 27.69 42.25 16.84
N ASP A 115 27.37 42.18 18.13
CA ASP A 115 27.31 43.36 18.99
C ASP A 115 28.70 43.76 19.50
N GLN A 116 29.57 42.80 19.81
CA GLN A 116 30.99 43.07 20.09
C GLN A 116 31.70 43.66 18.87
N LEU A 117 31.41 43.14 17.68
CA LEU A 117 32.00 43.63 16.42
C LEU A 117 31.55 45.08 16.10
N LYS A 118 30.27 45.41 16.32
CA LYS A 118 29.77 46.79 16.23
C LYS A 118 30.45 47.72 17.24
N ALA A 119 30.67 47.25 18.48
CA ALA A 119 31.35 48.04 19.50
C ALA A 119 32.81 48.30 19.14
N ALA A 120 33.53 47.28 18.66
CA ALA A 120 34.91 47.39 18.19
C ALA A 120 35.04 48.34 16.99
N LEU A 121 34.09 48.31 16.04
CA LEU A 121 34.03 49.26 14.92
C LEU A 121 33.84 50.71 15.38
N ARG A 122 32.96 50.96 16.36
CA ARG A 122 32.82 52.30 16.97
C ARG A 122 34.10 52.74 17.66
N GLN A 123 34.76 51.84 18.40
CA GLN A 123 36.03 52.13 19.07
C GLN A 123 37.14 52.45 18.05
N ALA A 124 37.21 51.72 16.94
CA ALA A 124 38.13 51.98 15.84
C ALA A 124 37.91 53.36 15.19
N GLN A 125 36.65 53.73 14.95
CA GLN A 125 36.31 55.07 14.45
C GLN A 125 36.75 56.17 15.43
N THR A 126 36.53 55.98 16.74
CA THR A 126 37.00 56.96 17.75
C THR A 126 38.52 57.05 17.86
N ALA A 127 39.25 55.97 17.56
CA ALA A 127 40.71 55.96 17.48
C ALA A 127 41.26 56.56 16.16
N GLY A 128 40.38 57.00 15.27
CA GLY A 128 40.74 57.62 13.99
C GLY A 128 41.25 56.62 12.95
N LEU A 129 40.80 55.36 13.01
CA LEU A 129 40.93 54.44 11.88
C LEU A 129 39.94 54.84 10.78
N LEU A 130 40.43 54.84 9.54
CA LEU A 130 39.63 55.15 8.36
C LEU A 130 38.94 53.88 7.85
N ASP A 131 37.83 54.03 7.14
CA ASP A 131 37.12 52.91 6.51
C ASP A 131 37.95 52.16 5.45
N SER A 132 39.04 52.79 4.96
CA SER A 132 40.00 52.16 4.05
C SER A 132 41.03 51.27 4.76
N ASP A 133 41.06 51.23 6.09
CA ASP A 133 41.93 50.31 6.84
C ASP A 133 41.41 48.88 6.64
N THR A 134 42.31 47.96 6.31
CA THR A 134 41.95 46.56 6.01
C THR A 134 41.21 45.90 7.16
N ALA A 135 41.61 46.17 8.42
CA ALA A 135 40.95 45.60 9.59
C ALA A 135 39.50 46.10 9.75
N VAL A 136 39.22 47.36 9.35
CA VAL A 136 37.86 47.92 9.38
C VAL A 136 37.01 47.31 8.27
N ALA A 137 37.55 47.19 7.06
CA ALA A 137 36.86 46.57 5.93
C ALA A 137 36.53 45.10 6.18
N ASP A 138 37.49 44.32 6.70
CA ASP A 138 37.30 42.91 7.05
C ASP A 138 36.25 42.75 8.16
N ALA A 139 36.27 43.60 9.19
CA ALA A 139 35.28 43.61 10.25
C ALA A 139 33.87 44.01 9.74
N GLN A 140 33.76 44.97 8.81
CA GLN A 140 32.49 45.32 8.18
C GLN A 140 31.92 44.17 7.34
N GLN A 141 32.78 43.47 6.58
CA GLN A 141 32.38 42.30 5.81
C GLN A 141 31.94 41.14 6.73
N ALA A 142 32.66 40.89 7.82
CA ALA A 142 32.28 39.89 8.82
C ALA A 142 30.92 40.24 9.48
N LEU A 143 30.68 41.51 9.80
CA LEU A 143 29.39 41.96 10.34
C LEU A 143 28.23 41.78 9.35
N ALA A 144 28.46 42.07 8.07
CA ALA A 144 27.47 41.84 7.02
C ALA A 144 27.14 40.34 6.87
N ALA A 145 28.15 39.47 6.91
CA ALA A 145 27.96 38.02 6.86
C ALA A 145 27.20 37.49 8.09
N LEU A 146 27.52 37.98 9.29
CA LEU A 146 26.82 37.61 10.53
C LEU A 146 25.36 38.03 10.51
N THR A 147 25.06 39.25 10.05
CA THR A 147 23.69 39.77 9.98
C THR A 147 22.87 39.01 8.93
N GLU A 148 23.42 38.76 7.75
CA GLU A 148 22.75 37.94 6.73
C GLU A 148 22.49 36.50 7.22
N ALA A 149 23.46 35.89 7.90
CA ALA A 149 23.30 34.56 8.48
C ALA A 149 22.23 34.52 9.56
N ALA A 150 22.18 35.53 10.44
CA ALA A 150 21.15 35.67 11.47
C ALA A 150 19.75 35.84 10.86
N ASP A 151 19.60 36.71 9.86
CA ASP A 151 18.33 36.95 9.18
C ASP A 151 17.82 35.68 8.48
N ARG A 152 18.70 34.96 7.76
CA ARG A 152 18.36 33.68 7.11
C ARG A 152 17.96 32.60 8.13
N LEU A 153 18.68 32.52 9.25
CA LEU A 153 18.36 31.57 10.32
C LEU A 153 17.01 31.89 10.97
N GLN A 154 16.72 33.16 11.18
CA GLN A 154 15.43 33.60 11.70
C GLN A 154 14.29 33.33 10.72
N GLN A 155 14.51 33.54 9.41
CA GLN A 155 13.55 33.16 8.37
C GLN A 155 13.32 31.64 8.32
N ALA A 156 14.39 30.83 8.40
CA ALA A 156 14.28 29.37 8.42
C ALA A 156 13.53 28.86 9.67
N LEU A 157 13.73 29.50 10.83
CA LEU A 157 12.95 29.23 12.05
C LEU A 157 11.46 29.55 11.89
N ILE A 158 11.11 30.57 11.10
CA ILE A 158 9.71 30.91 10.81
C ILE A 158 9.09 29.90 9.85
N ILE A 159 9.83 29.48 8.82
CA ILE A 159 9.36 28.49 7.82
C ILE A 159 9.18 27.11 8.48
N GLY A 160 10.13 26.71 9.32
CA GLY A 160 10.07 25.42 10.04
C GLY A 160 10.36 24.19 9.19
N GLU A 161 10.93 24.36 7.99
CA GLU A 161 11.39 23.25 7.15
C GLU A 161 12.80 22.79 7.56
N ILE A 162 12.99 21.48 7.70
CA ILE A 162 14.28 20.89 8.14
C ILE A 162 15.41 21.29 7.19
N SER A 163 15.21 21.18 5.88
CA SER A 163 16.21 21.51 4.86
C SER A 163 16.65 22.98 4.91
N ALA A 164 15.69 23.90 5.06
CA ALA A 164 15.97 25.32 5.18
C ALA A 164 16.73 25.66 6.47
N LEU A 165 16.36 25.01 7.58
CA LEU A 165 17.05 25.17 8.87
C LEU A 165 18.48 24.64 8.83
N GLU A 166 18.72 23.50 8.22
CA GLU A 166 20.06 22.92 8.08
C GLU A 166 20.97 23.78 7.20
N GLU A 167 20.46 24.30 6.08
CA GLU A 167 21.22 25.23 5.24
C GLU A 167 21.55 26.53 6.00
N ALA A 168 20.58 27.10 6.71
CA ALA A 168 20.77 28.31 7.48
C ALA A 168 21.75 28.11 8.66
N LEU A 169 21.68 26.96 9.34
CA LEU A 169 22.63 26.58 10.39
C LEU A 169 24.06 26.42 9.84
N SER A 170 24.22 25.80 8.67
CA SER A 170 25.52 25.67 8.00
C SER A 170 26.12 27.05 7.68
N ARG A 171 25.30 27.97 7.15
CA ARG A 171 25.71 29.36 6.90
C ARG A 171 26.06 30.11 8.18
N ALA A 172 25.26 29.94 9.25
CA ALA A 172 25.52 30.50 10.57
C ALA A 172 26.85 30.00 11.15
N GLN A 173 27.16 28.71 11.01
CA GLN A 173 28.44 28.12 11.44
C GLN A 173 29.63 28.67 10.66
N VAL A 174 29.51 28.83 9.33
CA VAL A 174 30.56 29.44 8.50
C VAL A 174 30.80 30.90 8.90
N ALA A 175 29.74 31.63 9.22
CA ALA A 175 29.82 33.00 9.73
C ALA A 175 30.28 33.08 11.20
N ARG A 176 30.43 31.94 11.89
CA ARG A 176 30.69 31.84 13.34
C ARG A 176 29.65 32.54 14.21
N LEU A 177 28.41 32.59 13.73
CA LEU A 177 27.30 33.11 14.52
C LEU A 177 27.14 32.20 15.74
N GLY A 178 27.35 32.75 16.93
CA GLY A 178 27.10 32.08 18.21
C GLY A 178 25.79 32.52 18.84
N GLY A 179 25.36 31.78 19.86
CA GLY A 179 24.29 32.18 20.78
C GLY A 179 22.97 31.45 20.60
N ASP A 180 21.99 31.89 21.40
CA ASP A 180 20.73 31.18 21.64
C ASP A 180 19.92 30.87 20.36
N VAL A 181 20.07 31.67 19.30
CA VAL A 181 19.34 31.47 18.04
C VAL A 181 19.83 30.21 17.31
N VAL A 182 21.15 29.95 17.32
CA VAL A 182 21.75 28.76 16.71
C VAL A 182 21.38 27.52 17.49
N ASP A 183 21.46 27.58 18.82
CA ASP A 183 21.07 26.47 19.70
C ASP A 183 19.58 26.14 19.55
N ARG A 184 18.72 27.17 19.46
CA ARG A 184 17.28 26.99 19.24
C ARG A 184 16.98 26.37 17.87
N ALA A 185 17.65 26.82 16.81
CA ALA A 185 17.49 26.24 15.48
C ALA A 185 17.98 24.78 15.42
N ALA A 186 19.12 24.47 16.04
CA ALA A 186 19.62 23.11 16.15
C ALA A 186 18.66 22.19 16.93
N ALA A 187 18.12 22.67 18.05
CA ALA A 187 17.11 21.95 18.83
C ALA A 187 15.81 21.72 18.03
N MET A 188 15.38 22.71 17.24
CA MET A 188 14.20 22.58 16.38
C MET A 188 14.41 21.55 15.26
N VAL A 189 15.57 21.52 14.62
CA VAL A 189 15.92 20.48 13.63
C VAL A 189 15.88 19.09 14.28
N ALA A 190 16.44 18.93 15.48
CA ALA A 190 16.40 17.66 16.20
C ALA A 190 14.96 17.23 16.50
N GLN A 191 14.11 18.14 16.98
CA GLN A 191 12.69 17.87 17.25
C GLN A 191 11.92 17.47 15.98
N LEU A 192 12.10 18.20 14.88
CA LEU A 192 11.43 17.91 13.62
C LEU A 192 11.87 16.56 13.05
N ARG A 193 13.16 16.22 13.10
CA ARG A 193 13.67 14.89 12.70
C ARG A 193 13.05 13.78 13.53
N THR A 194 12.98 13.92 14.86
CA THR A 194 12.31 12.92 15.71
C THR A 194 10.83 12.79 15.38
N ALA A 195 10.14 13.89 15.06
CA ALA A 195 8.73 13.87 14.67
C ALA A 195 8.51 13.19 13.31
N GLU A 196 9.38 13.44 12.31
CA GLU A 196 9.34 12.74 11.02
C GLU A 196 9.63 11.25 11.16
N GLU A 197 10.61 10.87 11.99
CA GLU A 197 10.91 9.46 12.27
C GLU A 197 9.74 8.77 12.97
N GLU A 198 9.10 9.43 13.95
CA GLU A 198 7.88 8.92 14.58
C GLU A 198 6.72 8.79 13.60
N ALA A 199 6.52 9.76 12.70
CA ALA A 199 5.48 9.72 11.67
C ALA A 199 5.71 8.55 10.71
N ARG A 200 6.94 8.39 10.19
CA ARG A 200 7.32 7.25 9.34
C ARG A 200 7.15 5.92 10.08
N ALA A 201 7.51 5.85 11.36
CA ALA A 201 7.33 4.65 12.16
C ALA A 201 5.84 4.31 12.40
N ARG A 202 4.97 5.31 12.54
CA ARG A 202 3.51 5.11 12.63
C ARG A 202 2.94 4.63 11.30
N GLU A 203 3.29 5.27 10.19
CA GLU A 203 2.88 4.83 8.85
C GLU A 203 3.31 3.39 8.56
N ALA A 204 4.57 3.03 8.87
CA ALA A 204 5.06 1.67 8.71
C ALA A 204 4.33 0.65 9.59
N ARG A 205 3.95 1.02 10.83
CA ARG A 205 3.15 0.15 11.72
C ARG A 205 1.73 -0.04 11.19
N GLU A 206 1.10 1.02 10.70
CA GLU A 206 -0.23 0.95 10.10
C GLU A 206 -0.22 0.09 8.83
N GLN A 207 0.81 0.24 7.99
CA GLN A 207 1.00 -0.63 6.81
C GLN A 207 1.20 -2.09 7.21
N ALA A 208 2.02 -2.36 8.23
CA ALA A 208 2.23 -3.73 8.72
C ALA A 208 0.95 -4.34 9.34
N GLN A 209 0.11 -3.53 10.01
CA GLN A 209 -1.19 -3.97 10.50
C GLN A 209 -2.15 -4.29 9.35
N ALA A 210 -2.26 -3.41 8.36
CA ALA A 210 -3.07 -3.65 7.17
C ALA A 210 -2.61 -4.91 6.41
N GLU A 211 -1.30 -5.16 6.32
CA GLU A 211 -0.75 -6.39 5.74
C GLU A 211 -1.15 -7.63 6.54
N GLN A 212 -1.02 -7.60 7.87
CA GLN A 212 -1.41 -8.71 8.74
C GLN A 212 -2.92 -9.00 8.64
N GLU A 213 -3.75 -7.97 8.60
CA GLU A 213 -5.20 -8.12 8.42
C GLU A 213 -5.55 -8.68 7.04
N LEU A 214 -4.84 -8.25 5.98
CA LEU A 214 -4.99 -8.80 4.64
C LEU A 214 -4.63 -10.29 4.61
N GLN A 215 -3.48 -10.67 5.16
CA GLN A 215 -3.04 -12.07 5.24
C GLN A 215 -4.05 -12.91 6.05
N HIS A 216 -4.55 -12.38 7.18
CA HIS A 216 -5.57 -13.05 7.97
C HIS A 216 -6.88 -13.21 7.20
N ALA A 217 -7.31 -12.19 6.45
CA ALA A 217 -8.52 -12.24 5.65
C ALA A 217 -8.40 -13.23 4.48
N MET A 218 -7.23 -13.35 3.86
CA MET A 218 -6.94 -14.36 2.83
C MET A 218 -7.06 -15.78 3.40
N GLY A 219 -6.57 -16.01 4.63
CA GLY A 219 -6.65 -17.32 5.29
C GLY A 219 -8.03 -17.66 5.87
N ALA A 220 -8.85 -16.65 6.19
CA ALA A 220 -10.13 -16.85 6.87
C ALA A 220 -11.28 -17.33 5.96
N GLY A 221 -11.11 -17.36 4.64
CA GLY A 221 -12.15 -17.86 3.73
C GLY A 221 -13.34 -16.91 3.52
N ASN A 222 -13.27 -15.67 4.01
CA ASN A 222 -14.40 -14.75 4.00
C ASN A 222 -14.21 -13.62 2.97
N PRO A 223 -14.97 -13.61 1.86
CA PRO A 223 -14.78 -12.64 0.78
C PRO A 223 -15.09 -11.19 1.20
N ASP A 224 -16.02 -10.99 2.14
CA ASP A 224 -16.36 -9.64 2.61
C ASP A 224 -15.24 -9.04 3.47
N ARG A 225 -14.62 -9.87 4.33
CA ARG A 225 -13.43 -9.45 5.09
C ARG A 225 -12.24 -9.19 4.17
N LEU A 226 -12.03 -10.05 3.17
CA LEU A 226 -10.96 -9.87 2.19
C LEU A 226 -11.14 -8.58 1.38
N ARG A 227 -12.38 -8.25 0.99
CA ARG A 227 -12.68 -6.98 0.30
C ARG A 227 -12.40 -5.76 1.18
N ALA A 228 -12.77 -5.81 2.45
CA ALA A 228 -12.50 -4.73 3.39
C ALA A 228 -10.99 -4.53 3.63
N ALA A 229 -10.26 -5.61 3.89
CA ALA A 229 -8.81 -5.58 4.10
C ALA A 229 -8.05 -5.10 2.84
N LEU A 230 -8.50 -5.50 1.64
CA LEU A 230 -7.97 -4.99 0.37
C LEU A 230 -8.17 -3.48 0.24
N ALA A 231 -9.38 -2.97 0.53
CA ALA A 231 -9.66 -1.54 0.45
C ALA A 231 -8.81 -0.72 1.45
N GLU A 232 -8.57 -1.26 2.65
CA GLU A 232 -7.69 -0.65 3.65
C GLU A 232 -6.22 -0.65 3.19
N ALA A 233 -5.72 -1.78 2.67
CA ALA A 233 -4.38 -1.87 2.11
C ALA A 233 -4.17 -0.91 0.92
N GLU A 234 -5.17 -0.76 0.04
CA GLU A 234 -5.16 0.22 -1.05
C GLU A 234 -5.12 1.66 -0.53
N ALA A 235 -5.92 1.98 0.50
CA ALA A 235 -5.91 3.30 1.14
C ALA A 235 -4.56 3.63 1.80
N LYS A 236 -3.79 2.61 2.23
CA LYS A 236 -2.43 2.74 2.76
C LYS A 236 -1.33 2.71 1.68
N GLY A 237 -1.70 2.63 0.40
CA GLY A 237 -0.78 2.71 -0.73
C GLY A 237 0.03 1.44 -1.00
N MET A 238 -0.43 0.27 -0.50
CA MET A 238 0.25 -1.00 -0.75
C MET A 238 0.12 -1.40 -2.23
N THR A 239 1.23 -1.82 -2.85
CA THR A 239 1.29 -2.18 -4.28
C THR A 239 1.17 -3.69 -4.53
N GLU A 240 1.51 -4.53 -3.55
CA GLU A 240 1.52 -6.00 -3.67
C GLU A 240 0.16 -6.63 -3.39
N LEU A 241 -0.88 -6.22 -4.12
CA LEU A 241 -2.28 -6.64 -3.88
C LEU A 241 -2.83 -7.62 -4.92
N ALA A 242 -2.02 -8.06 -5.88
CA ALA A 242 -2.47 -8.87 -7.02
C ALA A 242 -3.00 -10.24 -6.61
N GLU A 243 -2.32 -10.93 -5.69
CA GLU A 243 -2.73 -12.26 -5.21
C GLU A 243 -4.06 -12.20 -4.46
N ALA A 244 -4.21 -11.25 -3.53
CA ALA A 244 -5.44 -11.05 -2.78
C ALA A 244 -6.63 -10.69 -3.69
N ARG A 245 -6.42 -9.88 -4.74
CA ARG A 245 -7.46 -9.57 -5.74
C ARG A 245 -7.87 -10.81 -6.54
N SER A 246 -6.91 -11.59 -7.02
CA SER A 246 -7.21 -12.84 -7.74
C SER A 246 -7.97 -13.85 -6.86
N LEU A 247 -7.59 -13.95 -5.59
CA LEU A 247 -8.30 -14.78 -4.61
C LEU A 247 -9.75 -14.29 -4.42
N LEU A 248 -9.97 -12.98 -4.29
CA LEU A 248 -11.31 -12.40 -4.17
C LEU A 248 -12.18 -12.68 -5.41
N GLU A 249 -11.61 -12.59 -6.61
CA GLU A 249 -12.30 -12.94 -7.86
C GLU A 249 -12.75 -14.41 -7.86
N GLN A 250 -11.86 -15.33 -7.48
CA GLN A 250 -12.18 -16.75 -7.36
C GLN A 250 -13.30 -17.01 -6.35
N TYR A 251 -13.31 -16.31 -5.20
CA TYR A 251 -14.42 -16.39 -4.24
C TYR A 251 -15.74 -15.94 -4.85
N VAL A 252 -15.76 -14.78 -5.51
CA VAL A 252 -16.98 -14.22 -6.11
C VAL A 252 -17.53 -15.13 -7.20
N GLU A 253 -16.65 -15.69 -8.05
CA GLU A 253 -17.05 -16.66 -9.07
C GLU A 253 -17.61 -17.94 -8.44
N ALA A 254 -16.94 -18.50 -7.44
CA ALA A 254 -17.43 -19.69 -6.74
C ALA A 254 -18.77 -19.45 -6.03
N GLN A 255 -18.98 -18.28 -5.42
CA GLN A 255 -20.28 -17.90 -4.85
C GLN A 255 -21.37 -17.81 -5.91
N LEU A 256 -21.05 -17.23 -7.07
CA LEU A 256 -22.00 -17.12 -8.17
C LEU A 256 -22.38 -18.49 -8.72
N VAL A 257 -21.40 -19.38 -8.93
CA VAL A 257 -21.62 -20.76 -9.39
C VAL A 257 -22.46 -21.54 -8.36
N LEU A 258 -22.14 -21.43 -7.07
CA LEU A 258 -22.90 -22.08 -6.00
C LEU A 258 -24.36 -21.58 -5.96
N ARG A 259 -24.57 -20.27 -6.03
CA ARG A 259 -25.91 -19.68 -6.03
C ARG A 259 -26.72 -20.10 -7.26
N ASN A 260 -26.08 -20.12 -8.44
CA ASN A 260 -26.71 -20.58 -9.66
C ASN A 260 -27.10 -22.06 -9.56
N ALA A 261 -26.22 -22.91 -9.02
CA ALA A 261 -26.50 -24.33 -8.84
C ALA A 261 -27.61 -24.61 -7.81
N VAL A 262 -27.67 -23.83 -6.72
CA VAL A 262 -28.79 -23.90 -5.77
C VAL A 262 -30.10 -23.50 -6.46
N SER A 263 -30.07 -22.46 -7.32
CA SER A 263 -31.26 -22.00 -8.02
C SER A 263 -31.73 -22.92 -9.14
N SER A 264 -30.82 -23.63 -9.82
CA SER A 264 -31.17 -24.56 -10.88
C SER A 264 -31.78 -25.85 -10.33
N GLY A 265 -31.47 -26.23 -9.09
CA GLY A 265 -31.92 -27.47 -8.48
C GLY A 265 -31.33 -28.73 -9.10
N ASP A 266 -30.28 -28.57 -9.92
CA ASP A 266 -29.57 -29.71 -10.52
C ASP A 266 -28.57 -30.30 -9.52
N LEU A 267 -28.75 -31.58 -9.20
CA LEU A 267 -27.98 -32.29 -8.18
C LEU A 267 -26.49 -32.37 -8.55
N GLU A 268 -26.17 -32.61 -9.83
CA GLU A 268 -24.78 -32.75 -10.29
C GLU A 268 -24.06 -31.40 -10.25
N SER A 269 -24.67 -30.36 -10.81
CA SER A 269 -24.14 -28.99 -10.75
C SER A 269 -23.95 -28.51 -9.32
N LEU A 270 -24.88 -28.81 -8.41
CA LEU A 270 -24.80 -28.41 -7.01
C LEU A 270 -23.67 -29.14 -6.26
N GLN A 271 -23.49 -30.44 -6.49
CA GLN A 271 -22.36 -31.19 -5.93
C GLN A 271 -21.01 -30.68 -6.45
N ALA A 272 -20.91 -30.39 -7.74
CA ALA A 272 -19.70 -29.83 -8.33
C ALA A 272 -19.38 -28.44 -7.76
N ALA A 273 -20.40 -27.58 -7.62
CA ALA A 273 -20.25 -26.25 -7.03
C ALA A 273 -19.79 -26.31 -5.56
N VAL A 274 -20.39 -27.19 -4.74
CA VAL A 274 -19.96 -27.40 -3.34
C VAL A 274 -18.52 -27.93 -3.28
N ALA A 275 -18.14 -28.84 -4.18
CA ALA A 275 -16.79 -29.38 -4.25
C ALA A 275 -15.74 -28.32 -4.64
N ALA A 276 -16.06 -27.41 -5.56
CA ALA A 276 -15.20 -26.31 -5.96
C ALA A 276 -15.12 -25.20 -4.88
N ALA A 277 -16.21 -24.94 -4.17
CA ALA A 277 -16.30 -23.93 -3.12
C ALA A 277 -15.58 -24.30 -1.81
N ARG A 278 -15.53 -25.60 -1.49
CA ARG A 278 -14.91 -26.12 -0.25
C ARG A 278 -13.41 -25.80 -0.09
N PRO A 279 -12.52 -26.02 -1.08
CA PRO A 279 -11.09 -25.70 -0.93
C PRO A 279 -10.82 -24.20 -0.82
N LEU A 280 -11.71 -23.37 -1.34
CA LEU A 280 -11.64 -21.91 -1.17
C LEU A 280 -12.01 -21.51 0.26
N GLY A 281 -12.64 -22.37 1.07
CA GLY A 281 -13.04 -21.99 2.43
C GLY A 281 -14.24 -21.04 2.47
N LEU A 282 -15.11 -21.12 1.46
CA LEU A 282 -16.36 -20.37 1.43
C LEU A 282 -17.16 -20.53 2.72
N ASN A 283 -17.91 -19.48 3.08
CA ASN A 283 -18.63 -19.39 4.35
C ASN A 283 -19.39 -20.69 4.66
N VAL A 284 -19.06 -21.29 5.80
CA VAL A 284 -19.63 -22.57 6.27
C VAL A 284 -21.15 -22.58 6.18
N ARG A 285 -21.81 -21.45 6.45
CA ARG A 285 -23.27 -21.33 6.35
C ARG A 285 -23.80 -21.53 4.94
N GLU A 286 -23.12 -21.01 3.91
CA GLU A 286 -23.54 -21.16 2.51
C GLU A 286 -23.33 -22.61 2.04
N LEU A 287 -22.22 -23.23 2.44
CA LEU A 287 -21.94 -24.64 2.16
C LEU A 287 -22.92 -25.59 2.87
N ASP A 288 -23.32 -25.28 4.10
CA ASP A 288 -24.32 -26.04 4.85
C ASP A 288 -25.71 -25.92 4.19
N GLN A 289 -26.11 -24.73 3.75
CA GLN A 289 -27.35 -24.51 3.01
C GLN A 289 -27.37 -25.28 1.68
N ALA A 290 -26.28 -25.23 0.92
CA ALA A 290 -26.15 -25.99 -0.33
C ALA A 290 -26.17 -27.51 -0.07
N SER A 291 -25.53 -27.97 1.00
CA SER A 291 -25.55 -29.39 1.40
C SER A 291 -26.93 -29.86 1.84
N ALA A 292 -27.68 -29.02 2.56
CA ALA A 292 -29.07 -29.28 2.90
C ALA A 292 -29.97 -29.35 1.65
N ALA A 293 -29.74 -28.48 0.65
CA ALA A 293 -30.44 -28.53 -0.63
C ALA A 293 -30.13 -29.81 -1.42
N ILE A 294 -28.88 -30.30 -1.41
CA ILE A 294 -28.50 -31.61 -2.00
C ILE A 294 -29.34 -32.74 -1.39
N GLU A 295 -29.42 -32.80 -0.07
CA GLU A 295 -30.16 -33.84 0.64
C GLU A 295 -31.67 -33.75 0.37
N GLU A 296 -32.22 -32.54 0.27
CA GLU A 296 -33.63 -32.34 -0.09
C GLU A 296 -33.93 -32.78 -1.53
N ILE A 297 -33.08 -32.45 -2.50
CA ILE A 297 -33.23 -32.89 -3.89
C ILE A 297 -33.15 -34.42 -3.99
N ARG A 298 -32.23 -35.06 -3.25
CA ARG A 298 -32.13 -36.53 -3.20
C ARG A 298 -33.41 -37.16 -2.65
N ARG A 299 -33.95 -36.63 -1.55
CA ARG A 299 -35.24 -37.11 -1.01
C ARG A 299 -36.37 -36.97 -2.03
N GLN A 300 -36.43 -35.87 -2.76
CA GLN A 300 -37.44 -35.67 -3.80
C GLN A 300 -37.28 -36.66 -4.96
N GLN A 301 -36.04 -36.95 -5.40
CA GLN A 301 -35.77 -37.98 -6.41
C GLN A 301 -36.19 -39.37 -5.92
N GLU A 302 -35.86 -39.74 -4.68
CA GLU A 302 -36.28 -41.01 -4.08
C GLU A 302 -37.80 -41.14 -4.01
N VAL A 303 -38.51 -40.08 -3.61
CA VAL A 303 -39.98 -40.06 -3.59
C VAL A 303 -40.54 -40.24 -5.01
N LEU A 304 -40.04 -39.49 -6.00
CA LEU A 304 -40.48 -39.61 -7.39
C LEU A 304 -40.23 -41.00 -7.97
N GLU A 305 -39.06 -41.60 -7.70
CA GLU A 305 -38.76 -42.98 -8.10
C GLU A 305 -39.69 -43.98 -7.41
N SER A 306 -39.97 -43.78 -6.11
CA SER A 306 -40.90 -44.64 -5.36
C SER A 306 -42.32 -44.56 -5.93
N ASP A 307 -42.78 -43.35 -6.27
CA ASP A 307 -44.09 -43.10 -6.91
C ASP A 307 -44.16 -43.71 -8.31
N GLN A 308 -43.09 -43.59 -9.11
CA GLN A 308 -43.01 -44.23 -10.42
C GLN A 308 -43.08 -45.75 -10.29
N ARG A 309 -42.34 -46.34 -9.34
CA ARG A 309 -42.40 -47.78 -9.05
C ARG A 309 -43.80 -48.20 -8.60
N GLU A 310 -44.47 -47.40 -7.76
CA GLU A 310 -45.86 -47.67 -7.37
C GLU A 310 -46.84 -47.58 -8.55
N ARG A 311 -46.70 -46.59 -9.44
CA ARG A 311 -47.52 -46.46 -10.64
C ARG A 311 -47.32 -47.64 -11.58
N GLN A 312 -46.07 -48.04 -11.82
CA GLN A 312 -45.73 -49.24 -12.60
C GLN A 312 -46.34 -50.51 -11.99
N LYS A 313 -46.28 -50.66 -10.66
CA LYS A 313 -46.95 -51.76 -9.94
C LYS A 313 -48.47 -51.73 -10.11
N LYS A 314 -49.10 -50.56 -9.98
CA LYS A 314 -50.55 -50.39 -10.17
C LYS A 314 -50.98 -50.72 -11.60
N GLU A 315 -50.24 -50.24 -12.60
CA GLU A 315 -50.48 -50.57 -14.01
C GLU A 315 -50.30 -52.07 -14.30
N ALA A 316 -49.23 -52.68 -13.78
CA ALA A 316 -48.99 -54.11 -13.95
C ALA A 316 -50.09 -54.96 -13.30
N ARG A 317 -50.61 -54.55 -12.11
CA ARG A 317 -51.80 -55.17 -11.49
C ARG A 317 -53.04 -55.02 -12.35
N GLY A 318 -53.26 -53.85 -12.95
CA GLY A 318 -54.37 -53.61 -13.87
C GLY A 318 -54.30 -54.53 -15.10
N VAL A 319 -53.12 -54.66 -15.70
CA VAL A 319 -52.87 -55.56 -16.86
C VAL A 319 -53.05 -57.02 -16.47
N LEU A 320 -52.56 -57.46 -15.30
CA LEU A 320 -52.79 -58.81 -14.79
C LEU A 320 -54.28 -59.11 -14.58
N ARG A 321 -55.03 -58.17 -13.99
CA ARG A 321 -56.47 -58.32 -13.79
C ARG A 321 -57.21 -58.43 -15.14
N ALA A 322 -56.91 -57.56 -16.09
CA ALA A 322 -57.51 -57.61 -17.42
C ALA A 322 -57.17 -58.92 -18.17
N ALA A 323 -55.93 -59.40 -18.07
CA ALA A 323 -55.52 -60.67 -18.69
C ALA A 323 -56.22 -61.88 -18.06
N ARG A 324 -56.42 -61.85 -16.73
CA ARG A 324 -57.18 -62.86 -15.99
C ARG A 324 -58.64 -62.91 -16.44
N GLU A 325 -59.27 -61.75 -16.62
CA GLU A 325 -60.65 -61.64 -17.09
C GLU A 325 -60.80 -62.05 -18.56
N ALA A 326 -59.82 -61.73 -19.40
CA ALA A 326 -59.82 -62.12 -20.82
C ALA A 326 -59.64 -63.63 -21.04
N GLY A 327 -59.02 -64.36 -20.09
CA GLY A 327 -58.84 -65.82 -20.21
C GLY A 327 -57.98 -66.26 -21.40
N SER A 328 -57.19 -65.35 -21.97
CA SER A 328 -56.24 -65.64 -23.05
C SER A 328 -54.86 -66.01 -22.49
N ILE A 329 -54.33 -67.15 -22.92
CA ILE A 329 -53.00 -67.65 -22.50
C ILE A 329 -51.91 -66.61 -22.82
N ASN A 330 -51.92 -66.03 -24.02
CA ASN A 330 -50.92 -65.05 -24.45
C ASN A 330 -51.01 -63.75 -23.64
N ALA A 331 -52.24 -63.30 -23.33
CA ALA A 331 -52.44 -62.12 -22.49
C ALA A 331 -51.91 -62.34 -21.06
N LEU A 332 -52.14 -63.53 -20.49
CA LEU A 332 -51.64 -63.91 -19.17
C LEU A 332 -50.11 -64.02 -19.13
N GLU A 333 -49.48 -64.58 -20.15
CA GLU A 333 -48.01 -64.65 -20.24
C GLU A 333 -47.38 -63.25 -20.32
N LEU A 334 -47.92 -62.39 -21.19
CA LEU A 334 -47.45 -61.01 -21.31
C LEU A 334 -47.66 -60.22 -20.02
N ALA A 335 -48.82 -60.40 -19.37
CA ALA A 335 -49.13 -59.73 -18.11
C ALA A 335 -48.22 -60.20 -16.96
N LEU A 336 -47.91 -61.50 -16.88
CA LEU A 336 -46.96 -62.04 -15.90
C LEU A 336 -45.52 -61.55 -16.14
N ALA A 337 -45.09 -61.42 -17.40
CA ALA A 337 -43.79 -60.82 -17.73
C ALA A 337 -43.73 -59.34 -17.32
N LYS A 338 -44.80 -58.55 -17.60
CA LYS A 338 -44.89 -57.15 -17.16
C LYS A 338 -44.94 -57.02 -15.64
N ALA A 339 -45.59 -57.95 -14.96
CA ALA A 339 -45.64 -58.01 -13.50
C ALA A 339 -44.28 -58.32 -12.86
N ALA A 340 -43.50 -59.21 -13.47
CA ALA A 340 -42.13 -59.50 -13.04
C ALA A 340 -41.22 -58.28 -13.18
N LEU A 341 -41.30 -57.56 -14.30
CA LEU A 341 -40.54 -56.31 -14.52
C LEU A 341 -40.91 -55.21 -13.50
N ALA A 342 -42.18 -55.14 -13.09
CA ALA A 342 -42.66 -54.19 -12.08
C ALA A 342 -42.38 -54.63 -10.62
N ALA A 343 -41.70 -55.77 -10.42
CA ALA A 343 -41.43 -56.36 -9.11
C ALA A 343 -42.71 -56.49 -8.24
N LEU A 344 -43.78 -57.00 -8.84
CA LEU A 344 -45.00 -57.34 -8.09
C LEU A 344 -44.75 -58.52 -7.14
N SER A 345 -45.52 -58.57 -6.06
CA SER A 345 -45.42 -59.66 -5.08
C SER A 345 -45.77 -61.00 -5.72
N ASP A 346 -45.13 -62.08 -5.27
CA ASP A 346 -45.41 -63.42 -5.80
C ASP A 346 -46.86 -63.85 -5.58
N ALA A 347 -47.50 -63.38 -4.50
CA ALA A 347 -48.91 -63.64 -4.22
C ALA A 347 -49.83 -63.11 -5.34
N ASP A 348 -49.54 -61.90 -5.87
CA ASP A 348 -50.31 -61.29 -6.96
C ASP A 348 -50.14 -62.07 -8.28
N CYS A 349 -48.99 -62.73 -8.48
CA CYS A 349 -48.67 -63.48 -9.70
C CYS A 349 -49.16 -64.94 -9.64
N GLU A 350 -49.24 -65.54 -8.46
CA GLU A 350 -49.45 -66.98 -8.30
C GLU A 350 -50.81 -67.45 -8.82
N GLU A 351 -51.88 -66.69 -8.55
CA GLU A 351 -53.22 -67.01 -9.07
C GLU A 351 -53.25 -67.03 -10.61
N CYS A 352 -52.55 -66.08 -11.24
CA CYS A 352 -52.44 -65.99 -12.69
C CYS A 352 -51.58 -67.12 -13.26
N ARG A 353 -50.52 -67.56 -12.56
CA ARG A 353 -49.71 -68.73 -12.95
C ARG A 353 -50.52 -70.02 -12.89
N ILE A 354 -51.29 -70.23 -11.81
CA ILE A 354 -52.18 -71.40 -11.67
C ILE A 354 -53.23 -71.40 -12.78
N LEU A 355 -53.84 -70.25 -13.06
CA LEU A 355 -54.81 -70.11 -14.14
C LEU A 355 -54.17 -70.40 -15.51
N LEU A 356 -52.99 -69.84 -15.78
CA LEU A 356 -52.25 -70.08 -17.02
C LEU A 356 -51.95 -71.56 -17.22
N GLN A 357 -51.46 -72.25 -16.18
CA GLN A 357 -51.20 -73.70 -16.23
C GLN A 357 -52.48 -74.50 -16.49
N ARG A 358 -53.60 -74.14 -15.84
CA ARG A 358 -54.90 -74.76 -16.07
C ARG A 358 -55.37 -74.56 -17.51
N LEU A 359 -55.29 -73.35 -18.04
CA LEU A 359 -55.68 -73.03 -19.41
C LEU A 359 -54.80 -73.76 -20.43
N LYS A 360 -53.47 -73.83 -20.22
CA LYS A 360 -52.55 -74.61 -21.05
C LYS A 360 -52.91 -76.10 -21.08
N ARG A 361 -53.26 -76.68 -19.93
CA ARG A 361 -53.70 -78.08 -19.84
C ARG A 361 -54.99 -78.33 -20.61
N ILE A 362 -55.98 -77.46 -20.45
CA ILE A 362 -57.26 -77.56 -21.17
C ILE A 362 -57.04 -77.39 -22.68
N ARG A 363 -56.22 -76.43 -23.11
CA ARG A 363 -55.85 -76.24 -24.51
C ARG A 363 -55.21 -77.49 -25.09
N GLN A 364 -54.28 -78.12 -24.37
CA GLN A 364 -53.65 -79.37 -24.82
C GLN A 364 -54.66 -80.51 -24.93
N GLN A 365 -55.55 -80.67 -23.93
CA GLN A 365 -56.61 -81.70 -23.96
C GLN A 365 -57.60 -81.48 -25.11
N LEU A 366 -57.93 -80.23 -25.43
CA LEU A 366 -58.77 -79.88 -26.57
C LEU A 366 -58.08 -80.22 -27.89
N LYS A 367 -56.79 -79.89 -28.03
CA LYS A 367 -55.97 -80.25 -29.19
C LYS A 367 -55.92 -81.77 -29.39
N ASP A 368 -55.63 -82.52 -28.32
CA ASP A 368 -55.60 -83.99 -28.38
C ASP A 368 -56.96 -84.58 -28.78
N ALA A 369 -58.07 -83.95 -28.37
CA ALA A 369 -59.41 -84.38 -28.75
C ALA A 369 -59.73 -84.07 -30.23
N ILE A 370 -59.28 -82.91 -30.74
CA ILE A 370 -59.34 -82.54 -32.17
C ILE A 370 -58.59 -83.57 -33.00
N ASP A 371 -57.35 -83.90 -32.62
CA ASP A 371 -56.49 -84.83 -33.33
C ASP A 371 -57.08 -86.25 -33.36
N LYS A 372 -57.70 -86.69 -32.26
CA LYS A 372 -58.36 -88.01 -32.16
C LYS A 372 -59.73 -88.07 -32.83
N ARG A 373 -60.35 -86.92 -33.15
CA ARG A 373 -61.72 -86.80 -33.69
C ARG A 373 -62.78 -87.58 -32.89
N ASP A 374 -62.58 -87.76 -31.59
CA ASP A 374 -63.57 -88.38 -30.72
C ASP A 374 -64.63 -87.33 -30.33
N LEU A 375 -65.82 -87.44 -30.91
CA LEU A 375 -66.90 -86.48 -30.71
C LEU A 375 -67.27 -86.27 -29.23
N ARG A 376 -67.30 -87.36 -28.43
CA ARG A 376 -67.68 -87.28 -27.02
C ARG A 376 -66.60 -86.61 -26.20
N GLN A 377 -65.33 -86.95 -26.48
CA GLN A 377 -64.21 -86.32 -25.81
C GLN A 377 -64.13 -84.84 -26.19
N LEU A 378 -64.34 -84.50 -27.45
CA LEU A 378 -64.27 -83.13 -27.96
C LEU A 378 -65.37 -82.24 -27.37
N GLN A 379 -66.62 -82.72 -27.26
CA GLN A 379 -67.69 -81.99 -26.56
C GLN A 379 -67.40 -81.77 -25.07
N ARG A 380 -66.84 -82.77 -24.37
CA ARG A 380 -66.44 -82.63 -22.97
C ARG A 380 -65.31 -81.61 -22.79
N GLN A 381 -64.31 -81.62 -23.67
CA GLN A 381 -63.19 -80.68 -23.59
C GLN A 381 -63.60 -79.26 -24.02
N LEU A 382 -64.51 -79.14 -24.98
CA LEU A 382 -65.03 -77.85 -25.45
C LEU A 382 -65.91 -77.18 -24.38
N SER A 383 -66.76 -77.96 -23.70
CA SER A 383 -67.51 -77.45 -22.53
C SER A 383 -66.58 -77.09 -21.36
N ALA A 384 -65.55 -77.90 -21.08
CA ALA A 384 -64.53 -77.57 -20.07
C ALA A 384 -63.77 -76.27 -20.42
N ALA A 385 -63.38 -76.08 -21.67
CA ALA A 385 -62.67 -74.89 -22.14
C ALA A 385 -63.54 -73.63 -22.11
N LYS A 386 -64.82 -73.73 -22.50
CA LYS A 386 -65.79 -72.63 -22.34
C LYS A 386 -66.01 -72.27 -20.87
N SER A 387 -66.17 -73.27 -20.00
CA SER A 387 -66.36 -73.03 -18.56
C SER A 387 -65.13 -72.43 -17.88
N ALA A 388 -63.93 -72.69 -18.41
CA ALA A 388 -62.70 -72.08 -17.95
C ALA A 388 -62.45 -70.68 -18.55
N GLY A 389 -63.32 -70.20 -19.44
CA GLY A 389 -63.18 -68.91 -20.11
C GLY A 389 -62.02 -68.84 -21.09
N LEU A 390 -61.56 -69.98 -21.64
CA LEU A 390 -60.46 -69.99 -22.60
C LEU A 390 -60.87 -69.18 -23.84
N GLN A 391 -60.09 -68.14 -24.20
CA GLN A 391 -60.24 -67.42 -25.46
C GLN A 391 -59.07 -67.79 -26.37
N ASP A 392 -59.24 -68.90 -27.09
CA ASP A 392 -58.23 -69.45 -28.00
C ASP A 392 -58.88 -69.77 -29.36
N PRO A 393 -58.24 -69.44 -30.51
CA PRO A 393 -58.76 -69.76 -31.84
C PRO A 393 -59.04 -71.26 -32.03
N LEU A 394 -58.36 -72.14 -31.29
CA LEU A 394 -58.64 -73.58 -31.29
C LEU A 394 -60.07 -73.94 -30.87
N LEU A 395 -60.77 -73.06 -30.13
CA LEU A 395 -62.19 -73.29 -29.81
C LEU A 395 -63.07 -73.20 -31.03
N GLY A 396 -62.83 -72.22 -31.92
CA GLY A 396 -63.58 -72.11 -33.17
C GLY A 396 -63.35 -73.32 -34.07
N GLU A 397 -62.11 -73.80 -34.15
CA GLU A 397 -61.77 -75.04 -34.88
C GLU A 397 -62.44 -76.28 -34.26
N ALA A 398 -62.42 -76.40 -32.93
CA ALA A 398 -63.08 -77.48 -32.20
C ALA A 398 -64.60 -77.47 -32.43
N GLU A 399 -65.25 -76.30 -32.35
CA GLU A 399 -66.69 -76.14 -32.59
C GLU A 399 -67.09 -76.55 -34.01
N ALA A 400 -66.33 -76.08 -35.00
CA ALA A 400 -66.55 -76.47 -36.40
C ALA A 400 -66.37 -77.98 -36.59
N LEU A 401 -65.40 -78.59 -35.91
CA LEU A 401 -65.17 -80.03 -35.97
C LEU A 401 -66.27 -80.84 -35.25
N VAL A 402 -66.77 -80.38 -34.10
CA VAL A 402 -67.97 -80.97 -33.45
C VAL A 402 -69.13 -80.97 -34.44
N ALA A 403 -69.44 -79.81 -35.04
CA ALA A 403 -70.56 -79.67 -35.94
C ALA A 403 -70.43 -80.61 -37.16
N LYS A 404 -69.21 -80.74 -37.70
CA LYS A 404 -68.90 -81.67 -38.80
C LYS A 404 -69.05 -83.14 -38.38
N LEU A 405 -68.48 -83.55 -37.25
CA LEU A 405 -68.57 -84.92 -36.75
C LEU A 405 -70.01 -85.30 -36.35
N GLN A 406 -70.80 -84.37 -35.82
CA GLN A 406 -72.23 -84.56 -35.57
C GLN A 406 -73.03 -84.75 -36.86
N ALA A 407 -72.71 -83.98 -37.91
CA ALA A 407 -73.31 -84.16 -39.23
C ALA A 407 -72.94 -85.55 -39.81
N GLU A 408 -71.68 -85.96 -39.72
CA GLU A 408 -71.21 -87.28 -40.15
C GLU A 408 -71.87 -88.43 -39.35
N GLU A 409 -72.00 -88.31 -38.02
CA GLU A 409 -72.72 -89.30 -37.20
C GLU A 409 -74.22 -89.35 -37.53
N ALA A 410 -74.86 -88.20 -37.77
CA ALA A 410 -76.26 -88.13 -38.16
C ALA A 410 -76.49 -88.78 -39.54
N GLU A 411 -75.59 -88.56 -40.50
CA GLU A 411 -75.61 -89.24 -41.80
C GLU A 411 -75.38 -90.74 -41.67
N ARG A 412 -74.44 -91.20 -40.82
CA ARG A 412 -74.24 -92.64 -40.54
C ARG A 412 -75.48 -93.27 -39.93
N ARG A 413 -76.15 -92.62 -38.97
CA ARG A 413 -77.40 -93.11 -38.39
C ARG A 413 -78.52 -93.18 -39.43
N LYS A 414 -78.65 -92.17 -40.29
CA LYS A 414 -79.60 -92.20 -41.42
C LYS A 414 -79.28 -93.36 -42.37
N ALA A 415 -78.01 -93.57 -42.71
CA ALA A 415 -77.57 -94.66 -43.57
C ALA A 415 -77.79 -96.04 -42.93
N GLU A 416 -77.56 -96.20 -41.63
CA GLU A 416 -77.84 -97.43 -40.88
C GLU A 416 -79.34 -97.70 -40.75
N GLU A 417 -80.16 -96.67 -40.52
CA GLU A 417 -81.63 -96.79 -40.53
C GLU A 417 -82.15 -97.15 -41.92
N GLU A 418 -81.60 -96.56 -42.98
CA GLU A 418 -81.90 -96.95 -44.36
C GLU A 418 -81.42 -98.37 -44.68
N ALA A 419 -80.26 -98.79 -44.18
CA ALA A 419 -79.75 -100.15 -44.35
C ALA A 419 -80.62 -101.17 -43.60
N ARG A 420 -81.08 -100.86 -42.38
CA ARG A 420 -82.05 -101.67 -41.63
C ARG A 420 -83.38 -101.77 -42.36
N ARG A 421 -83.91 -100.64 -42.86
CA ARG A 421 -85.12 -100.63 -43.71
C ARG A 421 -84.93 -101.49 -44.97
N ARG A 422 -83.74 -101.46 -45.59
CA ARG A 422 -83.41 -102.32 -46.74
C ARG A 422 -83.33 -103.80 -46.35
N GLN A 423 -82.71 -104.14 -45.22
CA GLN A 423 -82.65 -105.51 -44.70
C GLN A 423 -84.04 -106.05 -44.34
N GLU A 424 -84.87 -105.25 -43.66
CA GLU A 424 -86.27 -105.58 -43.37
C GLU A 424 -87.08 -105.81 -44.65
N LEU A 425 -86.87 -104.99 -45.69
CA LEU A 425 -87.51 -105.19 -47.00
C LEU A 425 -87.03 -106.47 -47.69
N ILE A 426 -85.74 -106.82 -47.59
CA ILE A 426 -85.19 -108.07 -48.13
C ILE A 426 -85.73 -109.29 -47.38
N GLU A 427 -85.79 -109.24 -46.05
CA GLU A 427 -86.36 -110.31 -45.22
C GLU A 427 -87.86 -110.47 -45.47
N ARG A 428 -88.60 -109.35 -45.62
CA ARG A 428 -90.01 -109.37 -45.98
C ARG A 428 -90.22 -109.98 -47.38
N ARG A 429 -89.33 -109.68 -48.33
CA ARG A 429 -89.34 -110.29 -49.67
C ARG A 429 -89.02 -111.79 -49.62
N ARG A 430 -88.05 -112.23 -48.81
CA ARG A 430 -87.76 -113.66 -48.56
C ARG A 430 -88.93 -114.39 -47.94
N ARG A 431 -89.63 -113.80 -46.96
CA ARG A 431 -90.84 -114.40 -46.37
C ARG A 431 -91.96 -114.56 -47.39
N LEU A 432 -92.17 -113.55 -48.24
CA LEU A 432 -93.15 -113.63 -49.33
C LEU A 432 -92.74 -114.66 -50.41
N GLU A 433 -91.46 -114.81 -50.71
CA GLU A 433 -90.95 -115.85 -51.63
C GLU A 433 -91.02 -117.26 -51.03
N GLU A 434 -90.82 -117.42 -49.71
CA GLU A 434 -91.03 -118.69 -48.99
C GLU A 434 -92.51 -119.04 -48.88
N GLU A 435 -93.39 -118.05 -48.67
CA GLU A 435 -94.85 -118.24 -48.73
C GLU A 435 -95.34 -118.60 -50.13
N ALA A 436 -94.72 -118.07 -51.20
CA ALA A 436 -95.05 -118.44 -52.57
C ALA A 436 -94.50 -119.81 -53.01
N ARG A 437 -93.54 -120.38 -52.27
CA ARG A 437 -92.99 -121.73 -52.48
C ARG A 437 -93.75 -122.82 -51.73
N ARG A 438 -94.51 -122.45 -50.70
CA ARG A 438 -95.47 -123.33 -50.01
C ARG A 438 -96.79 -123.34 -50.75
#